data_AF-A0A8T6F8S0-F1
#
_entry.id   AF-A0A8T6F8S0-F1
#
_cell.length_a   1.000
_cell.length_b   1.000
_cell.length_c   1.000
_cell.angle_alpha   90.00
_cell.angle_beta   90.00
_cell.angle_gamma   90.00
#
_symmetry.space_group_name_H-M   'P 1'
#
loop_
_entity.id
_entity.type
_entity.pdbx_description
1 polymer ?
#
loop_
_entity_poly.entity_id
_entity_poly.type
_entity_poly.pdbx_seq_one_letter_code
_entity_poly.pdbx_strand_id
1 'polypeptide(L)'
;MAGRSDARQRRRRRMAEVRTRAAADQTGAAAPPPDQSRAEPRRLRRRDVFLGTGAGIVAGGLLGGLNWFDAQSRQSVPEPIIDASTPAAPVASVPEPDAEPESGEKPFIARSPEELDGHRHATLSHRLGDPGAPLLIVEYFSYTCPHCITFAAQIEPQVKESYIDTGQAVLVARHRPFDTNAISASRVAIAAAQQDPAAFWPMHYRLLNQIRQMAANGYSWEDFEPIGNEFGLDGKLLVEDAQSDRTSEILQANISEASGLEVNGTPTFFLNGKRKVGSGSLNEFLAAIEEALGSAR
;
A
#
# COMPACT_ATOMS: atom_id res chain seq x y z
N MET A 1 -45.68 -3.80 23.35
CA MET A 1 -44.44 -3.25 23.94
C MET A 1 -43.62 -4.33 24.69
N ALA A 2 -43.24 -5.44 24.03
CA ALA A 2 -42.51 -6.55 24.68
C ALA A 2 -41.13 -6.87 24.07
N GLY A 3 -40.74 -6.24 22.95
CA GLY A 3 -39.49 -6.57 22.24
C GLY A 3 -38.24 -5.80 22.67
N ARG A 4 -38.37 -4.69 23.41
CA ARG A 4 -37.22 -3.82 23.76
C ARG A 4 -36.49 -4.23 25.04
N SER A 5 -37.09 -5.03 25.94
CA SER A 5 -36.40 -5.50 27.16
C SER A 5 -35.50 -6.72 26.90
N ASP A 6 -35.87 -7.60 25.97
CA ASP A 6 -35.11 -8.83 25.67
C ASP A 6 -33.73 -8.52 25.05
N ALA A 7 -33.66 -7.51 24.18
CA ALA A 7 -32.40 -7.06 23.58
C ALA A 7 -31.41 -6.50 24.61
N ARG A 8 -31.90 -5.77 25.63
CA ARG A 8 -31.04 -5.26 26.72
C ARG A 8 -30.54 -6.38 27.63
N GLN A 9 -31.33 -7.42 27.84
CA GLN A 9 -30.96 -8.55 28.68
C GLN A 9 -29.93 -9.46 28.00
N ARG A 10 -30.06 -9.67 26.68
CA ARG A 10 -29.05 -10.38 25.85
C ARG A 10 -27.71 -9.65 25.80
N ARG A 11 -27.72 -8.31 25.67
CA ARG A 11 -26.50 -7.49 25.66
C ARG A 11 -25.77 -7.52 27.00
N ARG A 12 -26.49 -7.57 28.12
CA ARG A 12 -25.90 -7.72 29.46
C ARG A 12 -25.27 -9.10 29.68
N ARG A 13 -25.89 -10.18 29.20
CA ARG A 13 -25.30 -11.54 29.27
C ARG A 13 -24.02 -11.67 28.43
N ARG A 14 -24.02 -11.15 27.19
CA ARG A 14 -22.81 -11.14 26.34
C ARG A 14 -21.64 -10.37 26.97
N MET A 15 -21.91 -9.23 27.63
CA MET A 15 -20.87 -8.45 28.30
C MET A 15 -20.31 -9.15 29.56
N ALA A 16 -21.12 -9.96 30.25
CA ALA A 16 -20.66 -10.77 31.38
C ALA A 16 -19.77 -11.94 30.94
N GLU A 17 -20.11 -12.62 29.84
CA GLU A 17 -19.32 -13.72 29.26
C GLU A 17 -17.97 -13.25 28.69
N VAL A 18 -17.92 -12.05 28.10
CA VAL A 18 -16.66 -11.43 27.62
C VAL A 18 -15.72 -11.09 28.78
N ARG A 19 -16.26 -10.61 29.91
CA ARG A 19 -15.44 -10.31 31.11
C ARG A 19 -14.87 -11.56 31.77
N THR A 20 -15.56 -12.71 31.72
CA THR A 20 -15.02 -13.98 32.26
C THR A 20 -13.92 -14.59 31.39
N ARG A 21 -13.89 -14.30 30.08
CA ARG A 21 -12.79 -14.75 29.20
C ARG A 21 -11.52 -13.90 29.35
N ALA A 22 -11.65 -12.59 29.61
CA ALA A 22 -10.50 -11.71 29.83
C ALA A 22 -9.78 -11.95 31.17
N ALA A 23 -10.39 -12.65 32.13
CA ALA A 23 -9.79 -12.98 33.42
C ALA A 23 -9.04 -14.33 33.44
N ALA A 24 -9.25 -15.19 32.43
CA ALA A 24 -8.59 -16.50 32.34
C ALA A 24 -7.22 -16.46 31.63
N ASP A 25 -6.89 -15.34 30.97
CA ASP A 25 -5.65 -15.18 30.18
C ASP A 25 -4.47 -14.62 31.00
N GLN A 26 -4.67 -14.35 32.30
CA GLN A 26 -3.65 -13.76 33.20
C GLN A 26 -2.97 -14.77 34.13
N THR A 27 -3.28 -16.06 34.03
CA THR A 27 -2.56 -17.12 34.75
C THR A 27 -1.67 -17.90 33.78
N GLY A 28 -0.42 -17.47 33.65
CA GLY A 28 0.58 -18.11 32.80
C GLY A 28 0.87 -19.56 33.19
N ALA A 29 0.25 -20.50 32.47
CA ALA A 29 0.63 -21.90 32.47
C ALA A 29 0.89 -22.32 31.02
N ALA A 30 2.15 -22.61 30.69
CA ALA A 30 2.59 -23.04 29.37
C ALA A 30 1.94 -24.40 29.00
N ALA A 31 1.39 -24.48 27.79
CA ALA A 31 0.87 -25.72 27.24
C ALA A 31 2.03 -26.71 26.91
N PRO A 32 1.89 -28.01 27.18
CA PRO A 32 2.90 -29.01 26.81
C PRO A 32 2.94 -29.23 25.29
N PRO A 33 4.11 -29.61 24.72
CA PRO A 33 4.26 -29.80 23.28
C PRO A 33 3.46 -31.01 22.77
N PRO A 34 3.01 -30.98 21.49
CA PRO A 34 2.19 -32.04 20.92
C PRO A 34 2.96 -33.34 20.71
N ASP A 35 2.33 -34.45 21.10
CA ASP A 35 2.74 -35.84 20.93
C ASP A 35 2.81 -36.22 19.44
N GLN A 36 4.00 -36.59 18.97
CA GLN A 36 4.29 -36.94 17.58
C GLN A 36 4.12 -38.44 17.28
N SER A 37 3.28 -39.16 18.01
CA SER A 37 3.02 -40.58 17.75
C SER A 37 1.63 -40.83 17.16
N ARG A 38 1.50 -40.71 15.82
CA ARG A 38 0.65 -41.52 14.91
C ARG A 38 0.27 -40.76 13.64
N ALA A 39 0.95 -41.07 12.55
CA ALA A 39 0.37 -41.00 11.20
C ALA A 39 1.15 -41.95 10.27
N GLU A 40 0.64 -43.16 10.09
CA GLU A 40 1.10 -44.07 9.04
C GLU A 40 0.67 -43.57 7.64
N PRO A 41 1.47 -43.79 6.58
CA PRO A 41 1.13 -43.34 5.24
C PRO A 41 0.10 -44.29 4.58
N ARG A 42 -1.09 -43.75 4.31
CA ARG A 42 -2.10 -44.40 3.44
C ARG A 42 -1.57 -44.49 2.01
N ARG A 43 -1.27 -45.72 1.57
CA ARG A 43 -0.94 -46.06 0.18
C ARG A 43 -2.10 -45.72 -0.76
N LEU A 44 -1.88 -44.76 -1.67
CA LEU A 44 -2.78 -44.49 -2.79
C LEU A 44 -2.55 -45.50 -3.92
N ARG A 45 -3.63 -46.14 -4.35
CA ARG A 45 -3.69 -47.17 -5.38
C ARG A 45 -3.69 -46.49 -6.76
N ARG A 46 -2.72 -46.83 -7.61
CA ARG A 46 -2.70 -46.49 -9.05
C ARG A 46 -3.82 -47.21 -9.79
N ARG A 47 -4.54 -46.47 -10.64
CA ARG A 47 -5.41 -46.85 -11.78
C ARG A 47 -6.20 -45.56 -12.14
N ASP A 48 -6.30 -45.03 -13.35
CA ASP A 48 -6.20 -45.60 -14.69
C ASP A 48 -5.66 -44.56 -15.69
N VAL A 49 -5.03 -45.09 -16.73
CA VAL A 49 -4.56 -44.44 -17.95
C VAL A 49 -5.75 -44.28 -18.89
N PHE A 50 -5.92 -43.10 -19.49
CA PHE A 50 -6.60 -42.97 -20.79
C PHE A 50 -5.86 -41.97 -21.67
N LEU A 51 -5.18 -42.50 -22.69
CA LEU A 51 -4.77 -41.78 -23.88
C LEU A 51 -6.01 -41.48 -24.73
N GLY A 52 -6.10 -40.24 -25.22
CA GLY A 52 -7.07 -39.83 -26.23
C GLY A 52 -6.43 -38.84 -27.19
N THR A 53 -5.79 -39.36 -28.23
CA THR A 53 -5.36 -38.64 -29.43
C THR A 53 -6.57 -38.16 -30.23
N GLY A 54 -6.56 -36.90 -30.68
CA GLY A 54 -7.58 -36.37 -31.58
C GLY A 54 -7.08 -35.12 -32.32
N ALA A 55 -6.32 -35.34 -33.39
CA ALA A 55 -5.99 -34.33 -34.38
C ALA A 55 -7.22 -34.03 -35.25
N GLY A 56 -7.49 -32.75 -35.51
CA GLY A 56 -8.55 -32.29 -36.40
C GLY A 56 -8.12 -31.02 -37.13
N ILE A 57 -7.49 -31.21 -38.29
CA ILE A 57 -7.18 -30.20 -39.29
C ILE A 57 -8.45 -29.88 -40.07
N VAL A 58 -8.80 -28.60 -40.23
CA VAL A 58 -9.56 -28.14 -41.40
C VAL A 58 -8.88 -26.90 -41.97
N ALA A 59 -8.43 -27.06 -43.21
CA ALA A 59 -7.90 -26.04 -44.08
C ALA A 59 -9.03 -25.39 -44.91
N GLY A 60 -8.80 -24.16 -45.37
CA GLY A 60 -9.37 -23.68 -46.63
C GLY A 60 -9.97 -22.27 -46.58
N GLY A 61 -9.37 -21.34 -47.33
CA GLY A 61 -10.04 -20.09 -47.71
C GLY A 61 -9.15 -18.88 -48.00
N LEU A 62 -8.22 -18.98 -48.95
CA LEU A 62 -7.69 -17.80 -49.65
C LEU A 62 -8.70 -17.41 -50.73
N LEU A 63 -9.14 -16.15 -50.77
CA LEU A 63 -9.42 -15.35 -51.98
C LEU A 63 -9.93 -13.96 -51.57
N GLY A 64 -9.33 -12.90 -52.13
CA GLY A 64 -9.97 -11.59 -52.28
C GLY A 64 -9.39 -10.45 -51.43
N GLY A 65 -8.25 -9.91 -51.88
CA GLY A 65 -7.92 -8.52 -51.58
C GLY A 65 -8.73 -7.59 -52.48
N LEU A 66 -9.27 -6.50 -51.93
CA LEU A 66 -9.53 -5.19 -52.54
C LEU A 66 -10.17 -4.27 -51.48
N ASN A 67 -9.44 -3.20 -51.12
CA ASN A 67 -9.86 -1.90 -50.56
C ASN A 67 -11.04 -1.85 -49.57
N TRP A 68 -10.73 -1.68 -48.28
CA TRP A 68 -11.66 -1.14 -47.27
C TRP A 68 -10.90 -0.25 -46.27
N PHE A 69 -10.09 0.68 -46.81
CA PHE A 69 -9.67 1.86 -46.06
C PHE A 69 -10.61 2.98 -46.47
N ASP A 70 -11.19 3.64 -45.46
CA ASP A 70 -12.09 4.79 -45.51
C ASP A 70 -13.60 4.47 -45.49
N ALA A 71 -14.19 4.60 -44.29
CA ALA A 71 -15.58 5.03 -43.99
C ALA A 71 -16.11 4.40 -42.68
N GLN A 72 -15.57 4.81 -41.53
CA GLN A 72 -16.28 4.71 -40.24
C GLN A 72 -15.64 5.61 -39.18
N SER A 73 -15.71 6.92 -39.41
CA SER A 73 -15.68 7.89 -38.32
C SER A 73 -17.00 8.65 -38.34
N ARG A 74 -17.53 8.93 -37.14
CA ARG A 74 -18.85 9.53 -36.81
C ARG A 74 -19.98 8.54 -36.55
N GLN A 75 -19.85 7.79 -35.46
CA GLN A 75 -21.02 7.53 -34.61
C GLN A 75 -20.92 8.45 -33.40
N SER A 76 -21.97 9.25 -33.20
CA SER A 76 -22.16 10.18 -32.09
C SER A 76 -22.38 9.42 -30.79
N VAL A 77 -21.57 9.71 -29.77
CA VAL A 77 -21.73 9.23 -28.39
C VAL A 77 -22.95 9.94 -27.77
N PRO A 78 -23.90 9.23 -27.13
CA PRO A 78 -24.99 9.87 -26.40
C PRO A 78 -24.48 10.48 -25.08
N GLU A 79 -24.92 11.70 -24.77
CA GLU A 79 -24.57 12.37 -23.51
C GLU A 79 -25.18 11.68 -22.27
N PRO A 80 -24.50 11.69 -21.11
CA PRO A 80 -25.04 11.15 -19.88
C PRO A 80 -26.08 12.09 -19.27
N ILE A 81 -27.26 11.54 -18.98
CA ILE A 81 -28.31 12.21 -18.20
C ILE A 81 -27.94 12.09 -16.72
N ILE A 82 -27.52 13.20 -16.11
CA ILE A 82 -27.32 13.31 -14.65
C ILE A 82 -28.59 13.91 -14.03
N ASP A 83 -29.26 13.15 -13.15
CA ASP A 83 -30.39 13.61 -12.34
C ASP A 83 -29.87 14.43 -11.13
N ALA A 84 -30.17 15.73 -11.13
CA ALA A 84 -29.63 16.72 -10.20
C ALA A 84 -30.45 16.89 -8.90
N SER A 85 -30.86 15.80 -8.24
CA SER A 85 -31.74 15.87 -7.06
C SER A 85 -31.25 15.18 -5.78
N THR A 86 -29.94 15.05 -5.58
CA THR A 86 -29.38 14.64 -4.27
C THR A 86 -28.35 15.66 -3.77
N PRO A 87 -28.56 16.32 -2.61
CA PRO A 87 -27.53 17.19 -2.06
C PRO A 87 -26.41 16.35 -1.45
N ALA A 88 -25.24 16.40 -2.08
CA ALA A 88 -23.99 15.90 -1.50
C ALA A 88 -23.60 16.78 -0.29
N ALA A 89 -23.23 16.14 0.82
CA ALA A 89 -22.62 16.82 1.97
C ALA A 89 -21.29 17.48 1.56
N PRO A 90 -20.86 18.58 2.22
CA PRO A 90 -19.68 19.33 1.79
C PRO A 90 -18.43 18.51 2.07
N VAL A 91 -17.89 17.86 1.04
CA VAL A 91 -16.51 17.38 1.03
C VAL A 91 -15.64 18.63 0.98
N ALA A 92 -14.78 18.82 1.98
CA ALA A 92 -13.76 19.85 1.94
C ALA A 92 -12.99 19.69 0.62
N SER A 93 -13.01 20.73 -0.20
CA SER A 93 -12.46 20.76 -1.55
C SER A 93 -10.99 20.30 -1.54
N VAL A 94 -10.76 19.11 -2.07
CA VAL A 94 -9.43 18.69 -2.52
C VAL A 94 -9.04 19.67 -3.64
N PRO A 95 -7.84 20.28 -3.60
CA PRO A 95 -7.39 21.16 -4.68
C PRO A 95 -7.41 20.41 -6.02
N GLU A 96 -7.78 21.11 -7.09
CA GLU A 96 -7.84 20.53 -8.45
C GLU A 96 -6.51 19.86 -8.84
N PRO A 97 -6.56 18.72 -9.56
CA PRO A 97 -5.39 17.96 -9.99
C PRO A 97 -4.49 18.67 -11.03
N ASP A 98 -4.93 19.82 -11.56
CA ASP A 98 -4.28 20.53 -12.67
C ASP A 98 -3.55 21.83 -12.26
N ALA A 99 -3.38 22.11 -10.96
CA ALA A 99 -2.48 23.18 -10.56
C ALA A 99 -1.03 22.72 -10.81
N GLU A 100 -0.53 22.98 -12.02
CA GLU A 100 0.91 23.01 -12.29
C GLU A 100 1.58 23.82 -11.17
N PRO A 101 2.69 23.35 -10.58
CA PRO A 101 3.38 24.13 -9.55
C PRO A 101 3.68 25.51 -10.14
N GLU A 102 3.13 26.56 -9.53
CA GLU A 102 3.36 27.94 -9.99
C GLU A 102 4.87 28.12 -10.19
N SER A 103 5.26 28.41 -11.43
CA SER A 103 6.66 28.42 -11.85
C SER A 103 7.44 29.41 -11.00
N GLY A 104 8.20 28.92 -10.02
CA GLY A 104 9.01 29.73 -9.12
C GLY A 104 8.89 29.39 -7.63
N GLU A 105 7.92 28.56 -7.22
CA GLU A 105 7.82 28.14 -5.82
C GLU A 105 8.93 27.13 -5.47
N LYS A 106 9.67 27.42 -4.39
CA LYS A 106 10.76 26.53 -3.95
C LYS A 106 10.17 25.19 -3.49
N PRO A 107 10.85 24.06 -3.77
CA PRO A 107 10.43 22.76 -3.29
C PRO A 107 10.25 22.76 -1.76
N PHE A 108 9.06 22.38 -1.30
CA PHE A 108 8.77 22.29 0.12
C PHE A 108 9.48 21.08 0.75
N ILE A 109 10.30 21.34 1.76
CA ILE A 109 10.95 20.31 2.58
C ILE A 109 10.41 20.47 4.00
N ALA A 110 9.54 19.56 4.43
CA ALA A 110 9.05 19.54 5.80
C ALA A 110 10.18 19.29 6.79
N ARG A 111 10.24 20.10 7.85
CA ARG A 111 11.20 19.99 8.95
C ARG A 111 10.58 19.50 10.25
N SER A 112 9.26 19.42 10.31
CA SER A 112 8.51 18.88 11.44
C SER A 112 7.23 18.19 10.96
N PRO A 113 6.61 17.33 11.79
CA PRO A 113 5.31 16.75 11.47
C PRO A 113 4.23 17.80 11.23
N GLU A 114 4.24 18.91 11.98
CA GLU A 114 3.29 20.03 11.84
C GLU A 114 3.44 20.74 10.48
N GLU A 115 4.68 21.02 10.05
CA GLU A 115 4.92 21.59 8.72
C GLU A 115 4.39 20.65 7.63
N LEU A 116 4.58 19.34 7.79
CA LEU A 116 4.07 18.33 6.84
C LEU A 116 2.53 18.30 6.79
N ASP A 117 1.86 18.39 7.94
CA ASP A 117 0.39 18.38 8.04
C ASP A 117 -0.25 19.66 7.50
N GLY A 118 0.43 20.80 7.65
CA GLY A 118 -0.03 22.10 7.13
C GLY A 118 0.15 22.26 5.61
N HIS A 119 0.78 21.30 4.92
CA HIS A 119 1.05 21.37 3.49
C HIS A 119 0.02 20.58 2.68
N ARG A 120 -0.24 21.00 1.43
CA ARG A 120 -1.12 20.30 0.47
C ARG A 120 -0.74 18.84 0.18
N HIS A 121 0.41 18.39 0.68
CA HIS A 121 0.94 17.04 0.51
C HIS A 121 0.72 16.15 1.75
N ALA A 122 0.02 16.60 2.79
CA ALA A 122 -0.27 15.80 3.97
C ALA A 122 -0.96 14.47 3.60
N THR A 123 -1.88 14.50 2.64
CA THR A 123 -2.65 13.34 2.15
C THR A 123 -1.83 12.34 1.33
N LEU A 124 -0.58 12.67 1.00
CA LEU A 124 0.36 11.79 0.30
C LEU A 124 1.24 10.98 1.26
N SER A 125 1.11 11.23 2.57
CA SER A 125 2.00 10.68 3.61
C SER A 125 1.38 9.49 4.30
N HIS A 126 2.14 8.41 4.45
CA HIS A 126 1.79 7.32 5.35
C HIS A 126 2.74 7.32 6.54
N ARG A 127 2.21 7.47 7.75
CA ARG A 127 2.97 7.67 8.99
C ARG A 127 3.12 6.37 9.77
N LEU A 128 4.32 6.12 10.30
CA LEU A 128 4.60 5.10 11.30
C LEU A 128 5.18 5.79 12.53
N GLY A 129 4.49 5.69 13.66
CA GLY A 129 4.87 6.33 14.93
C GLY A 129 3.96 7.49 15.34
N ASP A 130 4.41 8.19 16.39
CA ASP A 130 3.69 9.32 16.99
C ASP A 130 3.74 10.56 16.07
N PRO A 131 2.61 11.12 15.59
CA PRO A 131 2.63 12.34 14.79
C PRO A 131 3.21 13.56 15.52
N GLY A 132 3.31 13.54 16.85
CA GLY A 132 3.95 14.59 17.65
C GLY A 132 5.45 14.39 17.88
N ALA A 133 6.06 13.36 17.30
CA ALA A 133 7.47 13.06 17.53
C ALA A 133 8.40 14.20 17.11
N PRO A 134 9.47 14.50 17.88
CA PRO A 134 10.38 15.61 17.62
C PRO A 134 11.24 15.42 16.35
N LEU A 135 11.42 14.17 15.91
CA LEU A 135 12.08 13.86 14.64
C LEU A 135 11.07 13.39 13.59
N LEU A 136 10.96 14.14 12.50
CA LEU A 136 10.33 13.70 11.26
C LEU A 136 11.40 13.07 10.35
N ILE A 137 11.17 11.80 9.98
CA ILE A 137 11.94 11.10 8.95
C ILE A 137 11.03 10.92 7.75
N VAL A 138 11.30 11.60 6.63
CA VAL A 138 10.60 11.36 5.36
C VAL A 138 11.48 10.48 4.48
N GLU A 139 11.02 9.29 4.13
CA GLU A 139 11.66 8.40 3.17
C GLU A 139 10.95 8.47 1.81
N TYR A 140 11.71 8.84 0.78
CA TYR A 140 11.33 8.57 -0.60
C TYR A 140 11.88 7.21 -1.01
N PHE A 141 11.00 6.29 -1.40
CA PHE A 141 11.33 4.89 -1.68
C PHE A 141 10.75 4.39 -3.00
N SER A 142 11.26 3.27 -3.50
CA SER A 142 10.70 2.54 -4.65
C SER A 142 10.59 1.06 -4.33
N TYR A 143 9.45 0.44 -4.66
CA TYR A 143 9.18 -0.97 -4.34
C TYR A 143 10.13 -1.97 -5.01
N THR A 144 10.76 -1.60 -6.12
CA THR A 144 11.75 -2.43 -6.82
C THR A 144 13.19 -2.12 -6.43
N CYS A 145 13.43 -1.09 -5.61
CA CYS A 145 14.78 -0.67 -5.25
C CYS A 145 15.39 -1.63 -4.21
N PRO A 146 16.52 -2.29 -4.52
CA PRO A 146 17.16 -3.21 -3.59
C PRO A 146 17.58 -2.55 -2.27
N HIS A 147 17.99 -1.28 -2.31
CA HIS A 147 18.38 -0.54 -1.11
C HIS A 147 17.20 -0.20 -0.20
N CYS A 148 16.02 0.07 -0.77
CA CYS A 148 14.79 0.27 0.00
C CYS A 148 14.37 -1.03 0.71
N ILE A 149 14.44 -2.16 0.01
CA ILE A 149 14.17 -3.48 0.58
C ILE A 149 15.14 -3.77 1.73
N THR A 150 16.44 -3.51 1.55
CA THR A 150 17.44 -3.68 2.61
C THR A 150 17.17 -2.77 3.81
N PHE A 151 16.82 -1.50 3.57
CA PHE A 151 16.47 -0.56 4.64
C PHE A 151 15.29 -1.09 5.46
N ALA A 152 14.16 -1.39 4.82
CA ALA A 152 12.95 -1.89 5.48
C ALA A 152 13.19 -3.21 6.24
N ALA A 153 14.05 -4.10 5.72
CA ALA A 153 14.32 -5.39 6.34
C ALA A 153 15.36 -5.36 7.47
N GLN A 154 16.32 -4.44 7.44
CA GLN A 154 17.51 -4.51 8.30
C GLN A 154 17.74 -3.27 9.19
N ILE A 155 17.33 -2.08 8.74
CA ILE A 155 17.60 -0.82 9.43
C ILE A 155 16.33 -0.28 10.07
N GLU A 156 15.24 -0.23 9.32
CA GLU A 156 13.95 0.27 9.79
C GLU A 156 13.48 -0.41 11.10
N PRO A 157 13.59 -1.75 11.30
CA PRO A 157 13.16 -2.37 12.55
C PRO A 157 13.91 -1.86 13.78
N GLN A 158 15.22 -1.60 13.63
CA GLN A 158 16.08 -1.08 14.69
C GLN A 158 15.75 0.39 15.00
N VAL A 159 15.51 1.18 13.95
CA VAL A 159 15.05 2.57 14.06
C VAL A 159 13.67 2.60 14.73
N LYS A 160 12.80 1.67 14.36
CA LYS A 160 11.44 1.56 14.88
C LYS A 160 11.46 1.29 16.37
N GLU A 161 12.18 0.26 16.80
CA GLU A 161 12.32 -0.11 18.21
C GLU A 161 12.94 1.02 19.04
N SER A 162 13.99 1.66 18.52
CA SER A 162 14.77 2.65 19.30
C SER A 162 14.11 4.04 19.37
N TYR A 163 13.46 4.50 18.28
CA TYR A 163 12.99 5.88 18.17
C TYR A 163 11.51 6.00 17.84
N ILE A 164 10.95 5.15 16.98
CA ILE A 164 9.56 5.31 16.54
C ILE A 164 8.60 4.86 17.65
N ASP A 165 8.84 3.68 18.22
CA ASP A 165 8.02 3.10 19.28
C ASP A 165 8.18 3.84 20.61
N THR A 166 9.28 4.58 20.77
CA THR A 166 9.53 5.45 21.93
C THR A 166 8.97 6.86 21.76
N GLY A 167 8.33 7.16 20.61
CA GLY A 167 7.76 8.48 20.30
C GLY A 167 8.80 9.56 19.99
N GLN A 168 10.08 9.20 19.81
CA GLN A 168 11.15 10.12 19.47
C GLN A 168 11.21 10.43 17.97
N ALA A 169 10.73 9.53 17.12
CA ALA A 169 10.68 9.72 15.68
C ALA A 169 9.34 9.30 15.08
N VAL A 170 8.99 9.91 13.95
CA VAL A 170 7.92 9.47 13.06
C VAL A 170 8.50 9.27 11.67
N LEU A 171 8.24 8.09 11.10
CA LEU A 171 8.63 7.77 9.73
C LEU A 171 7.45 8.05 8.79
N VAL A 172 7.72 8.70 7.68
CA VAL A 172 6.78 8.97 6.60
C VAL A 172 7.31 8.37 5.32
N ALA A 173 6.54 7.47 4.71
CA ALA A 173 6.88 6.88 3.42
C ALA A 173 6.28 7.69 2.26
N ARG A 174 7.09 7.95 1.22
CA ARG A 174 6.73 8.66 -0.01
C ARG A 174 7.12 7.87 -1.25
N HIS A 175 6.18 7.74 -2.18
CA HIS A 175 6.36 6.94 -3.38
C HIS A 175 7.28 7.65 -4.38
N ARG A 176 8.37 7.00 -4.77
CA ARG A 176 9.26 7.46 -5.83
C ARG A 176 9.65 6.31 -6.76
N PRO A 177 8.70 5.77 -7.56
CA PRO A 177 8.98 4.70 -8.49
C PRO A 177 9.85 5.17 -9.67
N PHE A 178 10.65 4.24 -10.23
CA PHE A 178 11.49 4.47 -11.41
C PHE A 178 11.23 3.48 -12.56
N ASP A 179 10.34 2.52 -12.35
CA ASP A 179 9.95 1.52 -13.34
C ASP A 179 8.47 1.15 -13.19
N THR A 180 7.93 0.45 -14.18
CA THR A 180 6.51 0.10 -14.26
C THR A 180 6.05 -0.81 -13.13
N ASN A 181 6.89 -1.69 -12.61
CA ASN A 181 6.52 -2.56 -11.50
C ASN A 181 6.45 -1.79 -10.18
N ALA A 182 7.38 -0.84 -9.99
CA ALA A 182 7.33 0.07 -8.85
C ALA A 182 6.10 0.99 -8.92
N ILE A 183 5.69 1.42 -10.13
CA ILE A 183 4.44 2.16 -10.34
C ILE A 183 3.25 1.29 -9.91
N SER A 184 3.12 0.06 -10.43
CA SER A 184 2.02 -0.84 -10.09
C SER A 184 1.92 -1.08 -8.58
N ALA A 185 3.03 -1.43 -7.92
CA ALA A 185 3.05 -1.62 -6.47
C ALA A 185 2.71 -0.34 -5.69
N SER A 186 3.15 0.83 -6.16
CA SER A 186 2.78 2.11 -5.54
C SER A 186 1.28 2.34 -5.60
N ARG A 187 0.65 2.07 -6.76
CA ARG A 187 -0.79 2.20 -6.92
C ARG A 187 -1.57 1.24 -6.02
N VAL A 188 -1.12 -0.01 -5.88
CA VAL A 188 -1.74 -1.00 -4.97
C VAL A 188 -1.64 -0.54 -3.50
N ALA A 189 -0.48 -0.03 -3.08
CA ALA A 189 -0.32 0.45 -1.71
C ALA A 189 -1.20 1.67 -1.40
N ILE A 190 -1.31 2.60 -2.36
CA ILE A 190 -2.20 3.77 -2.25
C ILE A 190 -3.66 3.32 -2.15
N ALA A 191 -4.10 2.41 -3.03
CA ALA A 191 -5.46 1.88 -3.02
C ALA A 191 -5.79 1.13 -1.72
N ALA A 192 -4.83 0.37 -1.19
CA ALA A 192 -5.00 -0.29 0.11
C ALA A 192 -5.24 0.72 1.23
N ALA A 193 -4.48 1.82 1.24
CA ALA A 193 -4.64 2.89 2.23
C ALA A 193 -5.94 3.70 2.07
N GLN A 194 -6.51 3.76 0.86
CA GLN A 194 -7.81 4.39 0.61
C GLN A 194 -8.96 3.57 1.21
N GLN A 195 -8.86 2.23 1.18
CA GLN A 195 -9.84 1.36 1.84
C GLN A 195 -9.68 1.37 3.36
N ASP A 196 -8.44 1.23 3.84
CA ASP A 196 -8.10 1.30 5.26
C ASP A 196 -6.69 1.92 5.44
N PRO A 197 -6.57 3.11 6.05
CA PRO A 197 -5.27 3.73 6.32
C PRO A 197 -4.31 2.82 7.09
N ALA A 198 -4.81 1.93 7.96
CA ALA A 198 -3.98 0.98 8.71
C ALA A 198 -3.38 -0.13 7.84
N ALA A 199 -3.94 -0.37 6.65
CA ALA A 199 -3.46 -1.41 5.73
C ALA A 199 -2.20 -1.00 4.95
N PHE A 200 -1.82 0.29 4.94
CA PHE A 200 -0.66 0.76 4.19
C PHE A 200 0.62 0.01 4.58
N TRP A 201 1.01 0.01 5.86
CA TRP A 201 2.30 -0.55 6.28
C TRP A 201 2.39 -2.07 6.06
N PRO A 202 1.38 -2.88 6.43
CA PRO A 202 1.38 -4.30 6.08
C PRO A 202 1.51 -4.55 4.56
N MET A 203 0.75 -3.80 3.75
CA MET A 203 0.82 -3.89 2.29
C MET A 203 2.18 -3.44 1.75
N HIS A 204 2.76 -2.38 2.31
CA HIS A 204 4.07 -1.85 1.95
C HIS A 204 5.16 -2.90 2.12
N TYR A 205 5.25 -3.54 3.29
CA TYR A 205 6.23 -4.61 3.52
C TYR A 205 5.96 -5.83 2.63
N ARG A 206 4.70 -6.16 2.39
CA ARG A 206 4.31 -7.27 1.52
C ARG A 206 4.78 -7.06 0.08
N LEU A 207 4.59 -5.85 -0.46
CA LEU A 207 4.97 -5.49 -1.82
C LEU A 207 6.50 -5.37 -2.00
N LEU A 208 7.21 -4.77 -1.03
CA LEU A 208 8.68 -4.72 -1.04
C LEU A 208 9.30 -6.12 -1.17
N ASN A 209 8.71 -7.11 -0.52
CA ASN A 209 9.20 -8.48 -0.52
C ASN A 209 8.76 -9.32 -1.73
N GLN A 210 7.73 -8.91 -2.49
CA GLN A 210 7.14 -9.76 -3.52
C GLN A 210 7.23 -9.20 -4.95
N ILE A 211 7.15 -7.88 -5.15
CA ILE A 211 6.92 -7.32 -6.49
C ILE A 211 7.99 -7.73 -7.50
N ARG A 212 9.25 -7.86 -7.07
CA ARG A 212 10.37 -8.27 -7.94
C ARG A 212 10.23 -9.71 -8.39
N GLN A 213 9.71 -10.59 -7.53
CA GLN A 213 9.45 -11.98 -7.87
C GLN A 213 8.24 -12.10 -8.80
N MET A 214 7.16 -11.36 -8.54
CA MET A 214 6.00 -11.29 -9.43
C MET A 214 6.41 -10.84 -10.83
N ALA A 215 7.20 -9.75 -10.92
CA ALA A 215 7.71 -9.24 -12.19
C ALA A 215 8.54 -10.27 -12.95
N ALA A 216 9.40 -11.03 -12.25
CA ALA A 216 10.21 -12.08 -12.88
C ALA A 216 9.38 -13.24 -13.44
N ASN A 217 8.21 -13.52 -12.84
CA ASN A 217 7.31 -14.60 -13.25
C ASN A 217 6.26 -14.15 -14.29
N GLY A 218 6.13 -12.84 -14.53
CA GLY A 218 4.99 -12.25 -15.21
C GLY A 218 3.77 -12.24 -14.29
N TYR A 219 3.12 -11.08 -14.17
CA TYR A 219 1.90 -10.92 -13.38
C TYR A 219 0.91 -10.01 -14.11
N SER A 220 -0.32 -10.09 -13.66
CA SER A 220 -1.48 -9.30 -14.04
C SER A 220 -2.00 -8.52 -12.84
N TRP A 221 -2.94 -7.60 -13.05
CA TRP A 221 -3.51 -6.83 -11.95
C TRP A 221 -4.30 -7.71 -10.97
N GLU A 222 -4.94 -8.76 -11.49
CA GLU A 222 -5.72 -9.73 -10.72
C GLU A 222 -4.87 -10.51 -9.70
N ASP A 223 -3.55 -10.58 -9.91
CA ASP A 223 -2.63 -11.21 -8.96
C ASP A 223 -2.48 -10.40 -7.64
N PHE A 224 -2.94 -9.14 -7.61
CA PHE A 224 -2.99 -8.34 -6.38
C PHE A 224 -4.27 -8.55 -5.57
N GLU A 225 -5.34 -9.13 -6.14
CA GLU A 225 -6.56 -9.45 -5.38
C GLU A 225 -6.28 -10.32 -4.15
N PRO A 226 -5.59 -11.48 -4.25
CA PRO A 226 -5.30 -12.30 -3.09
C PRO A 226 -4.42 -11.58 -2.06
N ILE A 227 -3.51 -10.71 -2.51
CA ILE A 227 -2.64 -9.92 -1.62
C ILE A 227 -3.48 -8.93 -0.80
N GLY A 228 -4.46 -8.27 -1.40
CA GLY A 228 -5.42 -7.43 -0.68
C GLY A 228 -6.22 -8.22 0.36
N ASN A 229 -6.73 -9.38 -0.05
CA ASN A 229 -7.54 -10.25 0.81
C ASN A 229 -6.77 -10.74 2.05
N GLU A 230 -5.44 -10.94 1.96
CA GLU A 230 -4.58 -11.30 3.12
C GLU A 230 -4.71 -10.29 4.27
N PHE A 231 -4.99 -9.02 3.96
CA PHE A 231 -5.13 -7.93 4.93
C PHE A 231 -6.59 -7.56 5.24
N GLY A 232 -7.54 -8.38 4.82
CA GLY A 232 -8.98 -8.15 5.06
C GLY A 232 -9.59 -7.04 4.21
N LEU A 233 -8.90 -6.61 3.14
CA LEU A 233 -9.41 -5.67 2.15
C LEU A 233 -10.32 -6.37 1.13
N ASP A 234 -11.12 -5.60 0.40
CA ASP A 234 -11.79 -6.11 -0.79
C ASP A 234 -10.77 -6.12 -1.94
N GLY A 235 -10.24 -7.31 -2.26
CA GLY A 235 -9.21 -7.48 -3.28
C GLY A 235 -9.64 -7.03 -4.68
N LYS A 236 -10.91 -7.17 -5.05
CA LYS A 236 -11.40 -6.72 -6.36
C LYS A 236 -11.47 -5.21 -6.43
N LEU A 237 -12.05 -4.60 -5.40
CA LEU A 237 -12.07 -3.14 -5.28
C LEU A 237 -10.65 -2.59 -5.20
N LEU A 238 -9.72 -3.28 -4.54
CA LEU A 238 -8.32 -2.88 -4.47
C LEU A 238 -7.69 -2.79 -5.87
N VAL A 239 -7.94 -3.78 -6.72
CA VAL A 239 -7.44 -3.82 -8.09
C VAL A 239 -8.08 -2.75 -8.97
N GLU A 240 -9.37 -2.49 -8.78
CA GLU A 240 -10.10 -1.42 -9.45
C GLU A 240 -9.55 -0.03 -9.05
N ASP A 241 -9.48 0.23 -7.74
CA ASP A 241 -9.00 1.50 -7.18
C ASP A 241 -7.53 1.75 -7.52
N ALA A 242 -6.69 0.71 -7.53
CA ALA A 242 -5.30 0.81 -7.95
C ALA A 242 -5.19 1.31 -9.39
N GLN A 243 -6.13 0.93 -10.26
CA GLN A 243 -6.14 1.33 -11.67
C GLN A 243 -6.87 2.64 -11.95
N SER A 244 -7.50 3.25 -10.93
CA SER A 244 -8.23 4.52 -11.07
C SER A 244 -7.34 5.73 -11.38
N ASP A 245 -7.97 6.77 -11.94
CA ASP A 245 -7.35 8.09 -12.13
C ASP A 245 -6.99 8.72 -10.79
N ARG A 246 -7.85 8.55 -9.77
CA ARG A 246 -7.60 9.09 -8.43
C ARG A 246 -6.29 8.59 -7.84
N THR A 247 -6.00 7.30 -7.96
CA THR A 247 -4.74 6.72 -7.51
C THR A 247 -3.55 7.21 -8.35
N SER A 248 -3.76 7.42 -9.65
CA SER A 248 -2.74 7.98 -10.55
C SER A 248 -2.38 9.42 -10.16
N GLU A 249 -3.35 10.26 -9.83
CA GLU A 249 -3.14 11.63 -9.35
C GLU A 249 -2.29 11.67 -8.08
N ILE A 250 -2.62 10.82 -7.09
CA ILE A 250 -1.88 10.74 -5.82
C ILE A 250 -0.44 10.30 -6.07
N LEU A 251 -0.24 9.29 -6.92
CA LEU A 251 1.11 8.84 -7.27
C LEU A 251 1.88 9.91 -8.03
N GLN A 252 1.24 10.60 -8.97
CA GLN A 252 1.86 11.67 -9.74
C GLN A 252 2.25 12.85 -8.85
N ALA A 253 1.43 13.20 -7.86
CA ALA A 253 1.76 14.23 -6.88
C ALA A 253 3.02 13.87 -6.07
N ASN A 254 3.16 12.60 -5.64
CA ASN A 254 4.38 12.11 -5.00
C ASN A 254 5.61 12.23 -5.94
N ILE A 255 5.47 11.81 -7.20
CA ILE A 255 6.54 11.88 -8.21
C ILE A 255 6.97 13.32 -8.48
N SER A 256 6.00 14.24 -8.63
CA SER A 256 6.25 15.66 -8.87
C SER A 256 6.95 16.32 -7.68
N GLU A 257 6.50 16.03 -6.45
CA GLU A 257 7.17 16.51 -5.23
C GLU A 257 8.62 16.02 -5.16
N ALA A 258 8.83 14.71 -5.30
CA ALA A 258 10.16 14.11 -5.30
C ALA A 258 11.06 14.70 -6.40
N SER A 259 10.50 15.00 -7.57
CA SER A 259 11.25 15.60 -8.69
C SER A 259 11.60 17.06 -8.42
N GLY A 260 10.68 17.85 -7.87
CA GLY A 260 10.97 19.21 -7.41
C GLY A 260 12.06 19.21 -6.33
N LEU A 261 12.06 18.19 -5.48
CA LEU A 261 13.11 17.95 -4.50
C LEU A 261 14.37 17.27 -5.05
N GLU A 262 14.52 17.11 -6.36
CA GLU A 262 15.69 16.49 -7.00
C GLU A 262 16.04 15.10 -6.40
N VAL A 263 15.03 14.35 -5.98
CA VAL A 263 15.18 12.96 -5.51
C VAL A 263 15.34 12.05 -6.72
N ASN A 264 16.59 11.92 -7.16
CA ASN A 264 16.99 11.14 -8.34
C ASN A 264 17.37 9.68 -8.02
N GLY A 265 17.29 9.27 -6.75
CA GLY A 265 17.61 7.91 -6.32
C GLY A 265 16.94 7.55 -5.00
N THR A 266 16.81 6.25 -4.74
CA THR A 266 16.13 5.72 -3.56
C THR A 266 16.98 4.69 -2.80
N PRO A 267 16.84 4.59 -1.46
CA PRO A 267 16.05 5.49 -0.63
C PRO A 267 16.76 6.85 -0.49
N THR A 268 15.98 7.93 -0.45
CA THR A 268 16.46 9.25 -0.03
C THR A 268 15.63 9.70 1.17
N PHE A 269 16.30 10.16 2.21
CA PHE A 269 15.68 10.56 3.45
C PHE A 269 15.78 12.07 3.66
N PHE A 270 14.81 12.62 4.38
CA PHE A 270 14.89 13.95 4.98
C PHE A 270 14.63 13.81 6.49
N LEU A 271 15.64 14.13 7.30
CA LEU A 271 15.56 14.08 8.76
C LEU A 271 15.43 15.52 9.26
N ASN A 272 14.25 15.92 9.71
CA ASN A 272 13.90 17.33 9.96
C ASN A 272 14.34 18.26 8.82
N GLY A 273 14.12 17.80 7.58
CA GLY A 273 14.48 18.50 6.35
C GLY A 273 15.94 18.42 5.93
N LYS A 274 16.83 17.83 6.74
CA LYS A 274 18.21 17.54 6.33
C LYS A 274 18.22 16.33 5.39
N ARG A 275 18.63 16.54 4.14
CA ARG A 275 18.73 15.48 3.13
C ARG A 275 19.83 14.47 3.50
N LYS A 276 19.51 13.18 3.40
CA LYS A 276 20.43 12.06 3.46
C LYS A 276 20.14 11.11 2.30
N VAL A 277 21.10 10.95 1.38
CA VAL A 277 20.97 10.02 0.25
C VAL A 277 21.43 8.63 0.68
N GLY A 278 20.59 7.62 0.46
CA GLY A 278 20.86 6.25 0.87
C GLY A 278 20.79 6.02 2.39
N SER A 279 20.55 4.77 2.78
CA SER A 279 20.56 4.40 4.19
C SER A 279 21.99 4.39 4.76
N GLY A 280 22.96 3.93 3.97
CA GLY A 280 24.28 3.56 4.50
C GLY A 280 24.17 2.32 5.39
N SER A 281 25.14 2.16 6.28
CA SER A 281 25.08 1.19 7.38
C SER A 281 24.11 1.62 8.49
N LEU A 282 23.70 0.68 9.34
CA LEU A 282 22.87 0.96 10.51
C LEU A 282 23.49 2.07 11.37
N ASN A 283 24.78 1.98 11.69
CA ASN A 283 25.46 2.96 12.55
C ASN A 283 25.48 4.37 11.94
N GLU A 284 25.70 4.48 10.62
CA GLU A 284 25.63 5.78 9.92
C GLU A 284 24.20 6.35 9.91
N PHE A 285 23.19 5.49 9.81
CA PHE A 285 21.79 5.93 9.87
C PHE A 285 21.41 6.40 11.27
N LEU A 286 21.79 5.65 12.31
CA LEU A 286 21.59 6.03 13.71
C LEU A 286 22.31 7.33 14.06
N ALA A 287 23.56 7.51 13.60
CA ALA A 287 24.29 8.76 13.81
C ALA A 287 23.59 9.96 13.16
N ALA A 288 22.98 9.79 11.98
CA ALA A 288 22.20 10.84 11.33
C ALA A 288 20.91 11.18 12.10
N ILE A 289 20.26 10.19 12.72
CA ILE A 289 19.12 10.39 13.62
C ILE A 289 19.54 11.22 14.84
N GLU A 290 20.62 10.83 15.50
CA GLU A 290 21.13 11.52 16.69
C GLU A 290 21.54 12.96 16.38
N GLU A 291 22.17 13.20 15.23
CA GLU A 291 22.50 14.55 14.78
C GLU A 291 21.24 15.41 14.57
N ALA A 292 20.20 14.84 13.95
CA ALA A 292 18.94 15.54 13.70
C ALA A 292 18.17 15.84 15.00
N LEU A 293 18.15 14.90 15.95
CA LEU A 293 17.56 15.09 17.28
C LEU A 293 18.34 16.12 18.12
N GLY A 294 19.67 16.11 18.02
CA GLY A 294 20.54 17.06 18.73
C GLY A 294 20.40 18.49 18.21
N SER A 295 20.10 18.66 16.92
CA SER A 295 19.89 19.96 16.28
C SER A 295 18.50 20.58 16.55
N ALA A 296 17.58 19.81 17.12
CA ALA A 296 16.22 20.24 17.45
C ALA A 296 16.09 20.85 18.86
N ARG A 297 17.20 20.97 19.61
CA ARG A 297 17.25 21.51 20.98
C ARG A 297 17.72 22.96 21.02
#